data_AF-A0A1I6F5W4-F1
#
_entry.id   AF-A0A1I6F5W4-F1
#
_cell.length_a   1.000
_cell.length_b   1.000
_cell.length_c   1.000
_cell.angle_alpha   90.00
_cell.angle_beta   90.00
_cell.angle_gamma   90.00
#
_symmetry.space_group_name_H-M   'P 1'
#
loop_
_entity.id
_entity.type
_entity.pdbx_description
1 polymer ?
#
loop_
_entity_poly.entity_id
_entity_poly.type
_entity_poly.pdbx_seq_one_letter_code
_entity_poly.pdbx_strand_id
1 'polypeptide(L)' 'MTAQSRAANQAATSLVPPQDRPVVDEWLARIAAVVGRDAKETGPEACRTAAEAAEELSAYLWMLRALRRRTA' A
#
# COMPACT_ATOMS: atom_id res chain seq x y z
N MET A 1 11.01 16.77 -26.66
CA MET A 1 11.57 16.86 -25.30
C MET A 1 10.41 16.86 -24.29
N THR A 2 9.77 15.72 -24.03
CA THR A 2 8.53 15.65 -23.21
C THR A 2 8.35 14.28 -22.51
N ALA A 3 9.39 13.81 -21.80
CA ALA A 3 9.28 12.66 -20.89
C ALA A 3 9.23 13.08 -19.41
N GLN A 4 9.74 14.27 -19.07
CA GLN A 4 9.89 14.74 -17.69
C GLN A 4 8.55 15.13 -17.04
N SER A 5 7.59 15.66 -17.80
CA SER A 5 6.30 16.13 -17.27
C SER A 5 5.40 15.00 -16.75
N ARG A 6 5.54 13.78 -17.27
CA ARG A 6 4.74 12.61 -16.85
C ARG A 6 5.31 11.92 -15.61
N ALA A 7 6.62 12.05 -15.36
CA ALA A 7 7.29 11.53 -14.17
C ALA A 7 7.08 12.45 -12.96
N ALA A 8 7.14 13.77 -13.16
CA ALA A 8 6.87 14.75 -12.10
C ALA A 8 5.42 14.67 -11.57
N ASN A 9 4.45 14.41 -12.45
CA ASN A 9 3.06 14.25 -12.04
C ASN A 9 2.81 12.91 -11.30
N GLN A 10 3.59 11.87 -11.59
CA GLN A 10 3.51 10.59 -10.87
C GLN A 10 4.06 10.66 -9.44
N ALA A 11 5.15 11.41 -9.24
CA ALA A 11 5.70 11.70 -7.92
C ALA A 11 4.75 12.56 -7.06
N ALA A 12 3.98 13.47 -7.69
CA ALA A 12 2.93 14.24 -7.03
C ALA A 12 1.69 13.40 -6.66
N THR A 13 1.43 12.28 -7.36
CA THR A 13 0.26 11.40 -7.13
C THR A 13 0.47 10.24 -6.15
N SER A 14 1.70 9.96 -5.70
CA SER A 14 1.91 8.84 -4.78
C SER A 14 1.39 9.19 -3.38
N LEU A 15 0.33 8.50 -2.92
CA LEU A 15 -0.26 8.71 -1.60
C LEU A 15 0.72 8.38 -0.46
N VAL A 16 1.62 7.44 -0.72
CA VAL A 16 2.59 6.88 0.23
C VAL A 16 3.92 7.64 0.09
N PRO A 17 4.43 8.24 1.18
CA PRO A 17 5.76 8.85 1.18
C PRO A 17 6.85 7.81 0.84
N PRO A 18 7.96 8.19 0.17
CA PRO A 18 9.01 7.26 -0.22
C PRO A 18 9.58 6.44 0.94
N GLN A 19 9.72 7.05 2.13
CA GLN A 19 10.21 6.38 3.33
C GLN A 19 9.28 5.28 3.86
N ASP A 20 7.97 5.37 3.57
CA ASP A 20 6.97 4.45 4.09
C ASP A 20 6.66 3.31 3.10
N ARG A 21 7.18 3.44 1.88
CA ARG A 21 6.95 2.48 0.79
C ARG A 21 7.42 1.06 1.11
N PRO A 22 8.59 0.84 1.74
CA PRO A 22 9.02 -0.51 2.11
C PRO A 22 8.04 -1.23 3.05
N VAL A 23 7.46 -0.50 4.01
CA VAL A 23 6.49 -1.05 4.97
C VAL A 23 5.17 -1.40 4.28
N VAL A 24 4.69 -0.53 3.40
CA VAL A 24 3.49 -0.80 2.60
C VAL A 24 3.69 -2.00 1.67
N ASP A 25 4.86 -2.10 1.02
CA ASP A 25 5.18 -3.22 0.14
C ASP A 25 5.25 -4.55 0.90
N GLU A 26 5.77 -4.55 2.13
CA GLU A 26 5.78 -5.73 3.00
C GLU A 26 4.35 -6.20 3.35
N TRP A 27 3.48 -5.27 3.76
CA TRP A 27 2.09 -5.59 4.07
C TRP A 27 1.35 -6.13 2.84
N LEU A 28 1.55 -5.51 1.67
CA LEU A 28 0.99 -6.00 0.41
C LEU A 28 1.52 -7.39 0.06
N ALA A 29 2.80 -7.67 0.27
CA ALA A 29 3.39 -8.99 0.02
C ALA A 29 2.77 -10.07 0.92
N ARG A 30 2.58 -9.77 2.21
CA ARG A 30 1.92 -10.68 3.18
C ARG A 30 0.48 -10.99 2.78
N ILE A 31 -0.28 -9.97 2.37
CA ILE A 31 -1.65 -10.14 1.90
C ILE A 31 -1.66 -10.99 0.61
N ALA A 32 -0.81 -10.64 -0.36
CA ALA A 32 -0.73 -11.33 -1.65
C ALA A 32 -0.29 -12.80 -1.54
N ALA A 33 0.50 -13.15 -0.52
CA ALA A 33 0.88 -14.55 -0.26
C ALA A 33 -0.31 -15.45 0.11
N VAL A 34 -1.45 -14.86 0.50
CA VAL A 34 -2.64 -15.58 0.96
C VAL A 34 -3.83 -15.42 0.00
N VAL A 35 -4.07 -14.22 -0.53
CA VAL A 35 -5.22 -13.94 -1.41
C VAL A 35 -4.83 -13.62 -2.86
N GLY A 36 -3.54 -13.62 -3.18
CA GLY A 36 -3.02 -13.30 -4.51
C GLY A 36 -3.09 -14.46 -5.49
N ARG A 37 -2.79 -14.17 -6.76
CA ARG A 37 -2.79 -15.15 -7.85
C ARG A 37 -1.89 -16.36 -7.58
N ASP A 38 -0.81 -16.15 -6.85
CA ASP A 38 0.19 -17.15 -6.48
C ASP A 38 0.15 -17.48 -4.98
N ALA A 39 -1.04 -17.45 -4.36
CA ALA A 39 -1.21 -17.73 -2.94
C ALA A 39 -0.51 -19.05 -2.54
N LYS A 40 0.41 -18.96 -1.57
CA LYS A 40 1.19 -20.09 -1.07
C LYS A 40 0.70 -20.58 0.29
N GLU A 41 0.07 -19.69 1.06
CA GLU A 41 -0.46 -19.97 2.38
C GLU A 41 -1.98 -19.90 2.34
N THR A 42 -2.67 -21.01 2.59
CA THR A 42 -4.13 -21.12 2.39
C THR A 42 -4.88 -21.60 3.63
N GLY A 43 -4.33 -21.36 4.83
CA GLY A 43 -4.97 -21.74 6.09
C GLY A 43 -5.96 -20.68 6.59
N PRO A 44 -7.00 -21.07 7.37
CA PRO A 44 -7.94 -20.11 7.98
C PRO A 44 -7.24 -19.03 8.81
N GLU A 45 -6.19 -19.41 9.53
CA GLU A 45 -5.37 -18.47 10.32
C GLU A 45 -4.56 -17.53 9.42
N ALA A 46 -4.01 -18.02 8.32
CA ALA A 46 -3.31 -17.19 7.33
C ALA A 46 -4.27 -16.17 6.69
N CYS A 47 -5.50 -16.58 6.38
CA CYS A 47 -6.55 -15.68 5.90
C CYS A 47 -6.90 -14.60 6.94
N ARG A 48 -6.96 -14.95 8.22
CA ARG A 48 -7.20 -14.00 9.31
C ARG A 48 -6.08 -12.96 9.42
N THR A 49 -4.82 -13.41 9.48
CA THR A 49 -3.66 -12.52 9.55
C THR A 49 -3.55 -11.62 8.31
N ALA A 50 -3.88 -12.13 7.13
CA ALA A 50 -3.93 -11.32 5.91
C ALA A 50 -5.05 -10.26 5.96
N ALA A 51 -6.21 -10.60 6.51
CA ALA A 51 -7.30 -9.64 6.71
C ALA A 51 -6.90 -8.53 7.70
N GLU A 52 -6.29 -8.89 8.83
CA GLU A 52 -5.78 -7.93 9.82
C GLU A 52 -4.74 -6.98 9.19
N ALA A 53 -3.78 -7.52 8.43
CA ALA A 53 -2.80 -6.70 7.71
C ALA A 53 -3.46 -5.76 6.69
N ALA A 54 -4.54 -6.19 6.03
CA ALA A 54 -5.28 -5.34 5.09
C ALA A 54 -6.06 -4.21 5.79
N GLU A 55 -6.60 -4.46 6.98
CA GLU A 55 -7.27 -3.45 7.80
C GLU A 55 -6.26 -2.39 8.29
N GLU A 56 -5.13 -2.82 8.81
CA GLU A 56 -4.05 -1.91 9.25
C GLU A 56 -3.53 -1.06 8.08
N LEU A 57 -3.30 -1.68 6.91
CA LEU A 57 -2.90 -0.97 5.70
C LEU A 57 -3.93 0.07 5.28
N SER A 58 -5.21 -0.29 5.32
CA SER A 58 -6.30 0.61 4.96
C SER A 58 -6.38 1.80 5.91
N ALA A 59 -6.25 1.59 7.21
CA ALA A 59 -6.24 2.65 8.21
C ALA A 59 -5.05 3.62 8.01
N TYR A 60 -3.86 3.07 7.75
CA TYR A 60 -2.66 3.85 7.50
C TYR A 60 -2.78 4.72 6.25
N LEU A 61 -3.24 4.15 5.13
CA LEU A 61 -3.46 4.91 3.89
C LEU A 61 -4.53 5.99 4.06
N TRP A 62 -5.59 5.73 4.84
CA TRP A 62 -6.59 6.74 5.18
C TRP A 62 -6.00 7.91 5.98
N MET A 63 -5.14 7.63 6.96
CA MET A 63 -4.42 8.65 7.72
C MET A 63 -3.53 9.50 6.81
N LEU A 64 -2.75 8.89 5.92
CA LEU A 64 -1.92 9.60 4.95
C LEU A 64 -2.76 10.50 4.02
N ARG A 65 -3.88 9.98 3.52
CA ARG A 65 -4.83 10.76 2.70
C ARG A 65 -5.40 11.95 3.47
N ALA A 66 -5.78 11.75 4.73
CA ALA A 66 -6.32 12.81 5.58
C ALA A 66 -5.27 13.90 5.86
N LEU A 67 -4.02 13.51 6.14
CA LEU A 67 -2.90 14.42 6.39
C LEU A 67 -2.60 15.28 5.15
N ARG A 68 -2.57 14.68 3.96
CA ARG A 68 -2.38 15.42 2.69
C ARG A 68 -3.48 16.44 2.41
N ARG A 69 -4.74 16.16 2.78
CA ARG A 69 -5.84 17.11 2.61
C ARG A 69 -5.81 18.29 3.58
N ARG A 70 -5.15 18.16 4.74
CA ARG A 70 -5.00 19.25 5.70
C ARG A 70 -3.84 20.20 5.36
N THR A 71 -2.90 19.73 4.55
CA THR A 71 -1.65 20.43 4.22
C THR A 71 -1.65 21.05 2.81
N ALA A 72 -2.75 20.87 2.06
CA ALA A 72 -3.02 21.46 0.75
C ALA A 72 -4.10 22.53 0.87
#